data_AF-A0A3M6GJ43-F1
#
_entry.id   AF-A0A3M6GJ43-F1
#
_cell.length_a   1.000
_cell.length_b   1.000
_cell.length_c   1.000
_cell.angle_alpha   90.00
_cell.angle_beta   90.00
_cell.angle_gamma   90.00
#
_symmetry.space_group_name_H-M   'P 1'
#
loop_
_entity.id
_entity.type
_entity.pdbx_description
1 polymer ?
#
loop_
_entity_poly.entity_id
_entity_poly.type
_entity_poly.pdbx_seq_one_letter_code
_entity_poly.pdbx_strand_id
1 'polypeptide(L)'
;MLFPASLGSWFGQSEGLGWLQDISQSIAPGQPLNILLFSAGIIFFCFFYTALMFNPKDVAENLKKSGAFIPGIRPGEQSARYIDGVLTRLTMFGALYMTAVCLLPQFLVVAANVPFYLGGTSLLIVVVVVMDFMSQVQSHLVSHQYESLMKKANLKGYGGSGGMLR
;
A
#
# COMPACT_ATOMS: atom_id res chain seq x y z
N MET A 1 -6.27 -15.30 -11.39
CA MET A 1 -6.61 -15.44 -12.83
C MET A 1 -7.39 -16.72 -13.16
N LEU A 2 -7.81 -17.55 -12.20
CA LEU A 2 -8.51 -18.80 -12.51
C LEU A 2 -10.03 -18.64 -12.70
N PHE A 3 -10.66 -17.67 -12.03
CA PHE A 3 -12.12 -17.56 -11.99
C PHE A 3 -12.78 -17.37 -13.37
N PRO A 4 -12.28 -16.49 -14.27
CA PRO A 4 -12.89 -16.32 -15.59
C PRO A 4 -12.61 -17.49 -16.53
N ALA A 5 -11.43 -18.09 -16.45
CA ALA A 5 -11.04 -19.23 -17.29
C ALA A 5 -11.83 -20.50 -16.92
N SER A 6 -12.07 -20.74 -15.63
CA SER A 6 -12.89 -21.87 -15.16
C SER A 6 -14.37 -21.69 -15.50
N LEU A 7 -14.90 -20.47 -15.39
CA LEU A 7 -16.28 -20.18 -15.82
C LEU A 7 -16.42 -20.29 -17.34
N GLY A 8 -15.44 -19.83 -18.11
CA GLY A 8 -15.42 -19.98 -19.56
C GLY A 8 -15.37 -21.44 -20.04
N SER A 9 -14.68 -22.33 -19.31
CA SER A 9 -14.63 -23.76 -19.69
C SER A 9 -15.90 -24.53 -19.30
N TRP A 10 -16.59 -24.12 -18.23
CA TRP A 10 -17.86 -24.74 -17.80
C TRP A 10 -19.07 -24.25 -18.60
N PHE A 11 -19.09 -22.97 -19.00
CA PHE A 11 -20.17 -22.38 -19.79
C PHE A 11 -19.92 -22.41 -21.31
N GLY A 12 -18.68 -22.63 -21.76
CA GLY A 12 -18.29 -22.73 -23.17
C GLY A 12 -18.61 -24.07 -23.85
N GLN A 13 -19.18 -25.04 -23.12
CA GLN A 13 -19.67 -26.30 -23.68
C GLN A 13 -21.11 -26.21 -24.23
N SER A 14 -21.77 -25.05 -24.12
CA SER A 14 -23.13 -24.80 -24.64
C SER A 14 -23.06 -24.00 -25.96
N GLU A 15 -23.62 -24.57 -27.03
CA GLU A 15 -23.56 -24.15 -28.44
C GLU A 15 -24.12 -22.73 -28.79
N GLY A 16 -24.37 -21.85 -27.82
CA GLY A 16 -25.05 -20.55 -28.04
C GLY A 16 -24.29 -19.29 -27.62
N LEU A 17 -23.09 -19.39 -27.07
CA LEU A 17 -22.41 -18.27 -26.37
C LEU A 17 -21.07 -17.86 -27.01
N GLY A 18 -21.01 -17.81 -28.36
CA GLY A 18 -19.82 -17.32 -29.09
C GLY A 18 -19.36 -15.92 -28.66
N TRP A 19 -20.30 -15.03 -28.32
CA TRP A 19 -19.99 -13.70 -27.77
C TRP A 19 -19.32 -13.75 -26.39
N LEU A 20 -19.64 -14.76 -25.57
CA LEU A 20 -19.03 -14.95 -24.25
C LEU A 20 -17.61 -15.50 -24.39
N GLN A 21 -17.38 -16.31 -25.43
CA GLN A 21 -16.06 -16.82 -25.80
C GLN A 21 -15.17 -15.74 -26.42
N ASP A 22 -15.73 -14.83 -27.23
CA ASP A 22 -15.02 -13.66 -27.77
C ASP A 22 -14.65 -12.65 -26.66
N ILE A 23 -15.56 -12.41 -25.71
CA ILE A 23 -15.27 -11.59 -24.52
C ILE A 23 -14.21 -12.28 -23.65
N SER A 24 -14.30 -13.59 -23.44
CA SER A 24 -13.30 -14.38 -22.70
C SER A 24 -11.91 -14.33 -23.36
N GLN A 25 -11.85 -14.39 -24.71
CA GLN A 25 -10.61 -14.25 -25.47
C GLN A 25 -10.06 -12.81 -25.44
N SER A 26 -10.93 -11.79 -25.41
CA SER A 26 -10.50 -10.39 -25.27
C SER A 26 -9.99 -10.02 -23.87
N ILE A 27 -10.42 -10.78 -22.86
CA ILE A 27 -9.99 -10.69 -21.46
C ILE A 27 -8.81 -11.67 -21.19
N ALA A 28 -8.36 -12.44 -22.17
CA ALA A 28 -7.23 -13.35 -22.00
C ALA A 28 -5.92 -12.57 -21.66
N PRO A 29 -5.01 -13.17 -20.86
CA PRO A 29 -3.75 -12.54 -20.50
C PRO A 29 -2.92 -12.27 -21.77
N GLY A 30 -2.64 -11.00 -22.06
CA GLY A 30 -1.80 -10.57 -23.19
C GLY A 30 -2.46 -9.61 -24.18
N GLN A 31 -3.78 -9.39 -24.10
CA GLN A 31 -4.43 -8.36 -24.92
C GLN A 31 -4.35 -6.96 -24.27
N PRO A 32 -4.17 -5.89 -25.07
CA PRO A 32 -4.07 -4.51 -24.57
C PRO A 32 -5.36 -4.05 -23.87
N LEU A 33 -6.52 -4.61 -24.22
CA LEU A 33 -7.81 -4.33 -23.58
C LEU A 33 -7.81 -4.76 -22.10
N ASN A 34 -7.30 -5.95 -21.80
CA ASN A 34 -7.18 -6.45 -20.42
C ASN A 34 -6.25 -5.53 -19.61
N ILE A 35 -5.09 -5.17 -20.16
CA ILE A 35 -4.12 -4.27 -19.52
C ILE A 35 -4.74 -2.92 -19.15
N LEU A 36 -5.52 -2.35 -20.06
CA LEU A 36 -6.16 -1.05 -19.84
C LEU A 36 -7.25 -1.12 -18.76
N LEU A 37 -8.09 -2.15 -18.79
CA LEU A 37 -9.15 -2.35 -17.80
C LEU A 37 -8.59 -2.70 -16.41
N PHE A 38 -7.51 -3.49 -16.35
CA PHE A 38 -6.83 -3.86 -15.11
C PHE A 38 -6.08 -2.67 -14.50
N SER A 39 -5.37 -1.88 -15.32
CA SER A 39 -4.69 -0.66 -14.86
C SER A 39 -5.69 0.39 -14.35
N ALA A 40 -6.80 0.62 -15.05
CA ALA A 40 -7.87 1.50 -14.57
C ALA A 40 -8.46 1.00 -13.24
N GLY A 41 -8.67 -0.32 -13.10
CA GLY A 41 -9.09 -0.93 -11.85
C GLY A 41 -8.10 -0.68 -10.70
N ILE A 42 -6.79 -0.87 -10.94
CA ILE A 42 -5.74 -0.62 -9.93
C ILE A 42 -5.74 0.84 -9.48
N ILE A 43 -5.77 1.79 -10.43
CA ILE A 43 -5.75 3.22 -10.12
C ILE A 43 -6.99 3.61 -9.31
N PHE A 44 -8.16 3.13 -9.73
CA PHE A 44 -9.42 3.36 -9.02
C PHE A 44 -9.37 2.84 -7.58
N PHE A 45 -8.99 1.56 -7.40
CA PHE A 45 -8.90 0.96 -6.07
C PHE A 45 -7.82 1.60 -5.20
N CYS A 46 -6.69 2.00 -5.76
CA CYS A 46 -5.62 2.67 -5.02
C CYS A 46 -6.10 4.01 -4.45
N PHE A 47 -6.73 4.84 -5.28
CA PHE A 47 -7.25 6.14 -4.86
C PHE A 47 -8.37 5.98 -3.82
N PHE A 48 -9.27 5.02 -4.04
CA PHE A 48 -10.36 4.73 -3.11
C PHE A 48 -9.87 4.18 -1.77
N TYR A 49 -8.89 3.27 -1.79
CA TYR A 49 -8.27 2.71 -0.58
C TYR A 49 -7.61 3.81 0.26
N THR A 50 -6.84 4.72 -0.36
CA THR A 50 -6.20 5.79 0.40
C THR A 50 -7.22 6.77 0.99
N ALA A 51 -8.28 7.11 0.25
CA ALA A 51 -9.34 8.01 0.74
C ALA A 51 -10.14 7.40 1.90
N LEU A 52 -10.36 6.09 1.91
CA LEU A 52 -11.03 5.39 3.01
C LEU A 52 -10.13 5.22 4.25
N MET A 53 -8.86 4.91 4.04
CA MET A 53 -7.92 4.61 5.13
C MET A 53 -7.40 5.89 5.83
N PHE A 54 -7.20 6.97 5.09
CA PHE A 54 -6.62 8.20 5.63
C PHE A 54 -7.63 9.34 5.67
N ASN A 55 -8.01 9.75 6.88
CA ASN A 55 -8.80 10.97 7.10
C ASN A 55 -7.86 12.14 7.47
N PRO A 56 -7.62 13.12 6.58
CA PRO A 56 -6.70 14.24 6.82
C PRO A 56 -7.08 15.07 8.05
N LYS A 57 -8.38 15.12 8.39
CA LYS A 57 -8.88 15.86 9.55
C LYS A 57 -8.45 15.19 10.85
N ASP A 58 -8.58 13.87 10.94
CA ASP A 58 -8.21 13.10 12.13
C ASP A 58 -6.69 13.14 12.35
N VAL A 59 -5.90 13.09 11.28
CA VAL A 59 -4.43 13.24 11.36
C VAL A 59 -4.06 14.64 11.87
N ALA A 60 -4.70 15.69 11.37
CA ALA A 60 -4.48 17.06 11.83
C ALA A 60 -4.91 17.28 13.29
N GLU A 61 -6.02 16.68 13.73
CA GLU A 61 -6.44 16.71 15.12
C GLU A 61 -5.49 15.95 16.04
N ASN A 62 -5.02 14.76 15.63
CA ASN A 62 -4.05 13.99 16.38
C ASN A 62 -2.73 14.76 16.54
N LEU A 63 -2.24 15.40 15.47
CA LEU A 63 -1.06 16.28 15.55
C LEU A 63 -1.26 17.40 16.59
N LYS A 64 -2.41 18.08 16.54
CA LYS A 64 -2.76 19.14 17.50
C LYS A 64 -2.84 18.61 18.95
N LYS A 65 -3.45 17.44 19.18
CA LYS A 65 -3.56 16.80 20.50
C LYS A 65 -2.20 16.34 21.02
N SER A 66 -1.29 15.91 20.15
CA SER A 66 0.09 15.54 20.48
C SER A 66 1.03 16.74 20.68
N GLY A 67 0.52 17.98 20.59
CA GLY A 67 1.33 19.20 20.71
C GLY A 67 2.24 19.49 19.52
N ALA A 68 2.13 18.72 18.43
CA ALA A 68 2.89 18.89 17.21
C ALA A 68 2.16 19.82 16.23
N PHE A 69 2.89 20.74 15.60
CA PHE A 69 2.33 21.64 14.59
C PHE A 69 3.25 21.73 13.38
N ILE A 70 2.65 21.86 12.20
CA ILE A 70 3.39 22.02 10.95
C ILE A 70 3.87 23.48 10.88
N PRO A 71 5.18 23.76 10.80
CA PRO A 71 5.69 25.12 10.76
C PRO A 71 5.14 25.86 9.52
N GLY A 72 4.64 27.07 9.73
CA GLY A 72 4.07 27.92 8.67
C GLY A 72 2.57 27.77 8.42
N ILE A 73 1.88 26.83 9.09
CA ILE A 73 0.44 26.57 8.86
C ILE A 73 -0.31 26.62 10.20
N ARG A 74 -1.43 27.36 10.25
CA ARG A 74 -2.23 27.46 11.48
C ARG A 74 -2.85 26.09 11.83
N PRO A 75 -2.69 25.57 13.06
CA PRO A 75 -3.17 24.24 13.44
C PRO A 75 -4.69 24.14 13.35
N GLY A 76 -5.19 23.03 12.79
CA GLY A 76 -6.61 22.76 12.58
C GLY A 76 -6.94 22.58 11.10
N GLU A 77 -7.94 23.31 10.60
CA GLU A 77 -8.46 23.13 9.24
C GLU A 77 -7.43 23.44 8.15
N GLN A 78 -6.52 24.39 8.38
CA GLN A 78 -5.44 24.70 7.43
C GLN A 78 -4.42 23.56 7.34
N SER A 79 -4.10 22.91 8.47
CA SER A 79 -3.25 21.71 8.47
C SER A 79 -3.91 20.54 7.75
N ALA A 80 -5.22 20.32 7.95
CA ALA A 80 -5.96 19.28 7.26
C ALA A 80 -5.96 19.49 5.73
N ARG A 81 -6.19 20.72 5.26
CA ARG A 81 -6.14 21.06 3.81
C ARG A 81 -4.75 20.86 3.21
N TYR A 82 -3.70 21.17 3.97
CA TYR A 82 -2.33 20.92 3.52
C TYR A 82 -2.03 19.42 3.42
N ILE A 83 -2.38 18.66 4.45
CA ILE A 83 -2.20 17.19 4.49
C ILE A 83 -2.96 16.53 3.34
N ASP A 84 -4.20 16.96 3.08
CA ASP A 84 -5.03 16.48 1.96
C ASP A 84 -4.39 16.74 0.59
N GLY A 85 -3.85 17.94 0.37
CA GLY A 85 -3.13 18.27 -0.86
C GLY A 85 -1.86 17.45 -1.07
N VAL A 86 -1.12 17.16 0.02
CA VAL A 86 0.07 16.31 -0.03
C VAL A 86 -0.31 14.86 -0.29
N LEU A 87 -1.32 14.33 0.41
CA LEU A 87 -1.85 12.98 0.21
C LEU A 87 -2.27 12.76 -1.24
N THR A 88 -3.02 13.70 -1.82
CA THR A 88 -3.51 13.61 -3.21
C THR A 88 -2.37 13.56 -4.23
N ARG A 89 -1.29 14.33 -4.02
CA ARG A 89 -0.12 14.27 -4.90
C ARG A 89 0.63 12.97 -4.72
N LEU A 90 0.81 12.51 -3.49
CA LEU A 90 1.52 11.29 -3.17
C LEU A 90 0.78 10.05 -3.71
N THR A 91 -0.55 10.01 -3.61
CA THR A 91 -1.37 8.94 -4.19
C THR A 91 -1.34 8.93 -5.71
N MET A 92 -1.29 10.10 -6.37
CA MET A 92 -1.17 10.16 -7.82
C MET A 92 0.11 9.46 -8.31
N PHE A 93 1.26 9.74 -7.69
CA PHE A 93 2.52 9.07 -8.03
C PHE A 93 2.53 7.60 -7.57
N GLY A 94 1.96 7.30 -6.39
CA GLY A 94 1.85 5.95 -5.87
C GLY A 94 1.02 5.02 -6.74
N ALA A 95 -0.14 5.48 -7.23
CA ALA A 95 -1.00 4.72 -8.13
C ALA A 95 -0.31 4.43 -9.48
N LEU A 96 0.44 5.40 -10.02
CA LEU A 96 1.25 5.20 -11.22
C LEU A 96 2.31 4.11 -11.01
N TYR A 97 3.03 4.17 -9.88
CA TYR A 97 4.04 3.17 -9.53
C TYR A 97 3.41 1.78 -9.34
N MET A 98 2.30 1.68 -8.59
CA MET A 98 1.59 0.41 -8.39
C MET A 98 1.13 -0.19 -9.71
N THR A 99 0.61 0.63 -10.62
CA THR A 99 0.21 0.21 -11.96
C THR A 99 1.42 -0.34 -12.74
N ALA A 100 2.55 0.36 -12.73
CA ALA A 100 3.77 -0.10 -13.40
C ALA A 100 4.29 -1.43 -12.84
N VAL A 101 4.31 -1.58 -11.51
CA VAL A 101 4.74 -2.81 -10.82
C VAL A 101 3.82 -3.99 -11.16
N CYS A 102 2.51 -3.78 -11.29
CA CYS A 102 1.57 -4.83 -11.70
C CYS A 102 1.68 -5.18 -13.20
N LEU A 103 2.02 -4.22 -14.07
CA LEU A 103 2.18 -4.46 -15.51
C LEU A 103 3.49 -5.15 -15.87
N LEU A 104 4.55 -4.93 -15.09
CA LEU A 104 5.87 -5.53 -15.31
C LEU A 104 5.84 -7.06 -15.45
N PRO A 105 5.23 -7.85 -14.53
CA PRO A 105 5.14 -9.29 -14.70
C PRO A 105 4.28 -9.71 -15.90
N GLN A 106 3.20 -8.97 -16.19
CA GLN A 106 2.33 -9.25 -17.32
C GLN A 106 3.08 -9.06 -18.65
N PHE A 107 3.94 -8.04 -18.73
CA PHE A 107 4.78 -7.78 -19.90
C PHE A 107 5.86 -8.86 -20.08
N LEU A 108 6.49 -9.32 -19.00
CA LEU A 108 7.48 -10.40 -19.03
C LEU A 108 6.91 -11.73 -19.54
N VAL A 109 5.70 -12.08 -19.14
CA VAL A 109 5.03 -13.33 -19.59
C VAL A 109 4.75 -13.30 -21.10
N VAL A 110 4.31 -12.13 -21.62
CA VAL A 110 4.03 -11.95 -23.05
C VAL A 110 5.31 -11.96 -23.89
N ALA A 111 6.38 -11.30 -23.41
CA ALA A 111 7.64 -11.18 -24.15
C ALA A 111 8.50 -12.45 -24.15
N ALA A 112 8.52 -13.21 -23.04
CA ALA A 112 9.41 -14.37 -22.89
C ALA A 112 8.78 -15.70 -23.32
N ASN A 113 7.45 -15.79 -23.52
CA ASN A 113 6.72 -17.00 -23.93
C ASN A 113 7.00 -18.28 -23.11
N VAL A 114 7.64 -18.16 -21.94
CA VAL A 114 7.84 -19.27 -21.00
C VAL A 114 6.73 -19.20 -19.95
N PRO A 115 5.90 -20.26 -19.80
CA PRO A 115 4.90 -20.32 -18.75
C PRO A 115 5.63 -20.48 -17.42
N PHE A 116 5.96 -19.37 -16.77
CA PHE A 116 6.40 -19.38 -15.39
C PHE A 116 5.22 -19.89 -14.54
N TYR A 117 5.28 -21.18 -14.17
CA TYR A 117 4.37 -21.78 -13.19
C TYR A 117 4.48 -21.09 -11.82
N LEU A 118 5.64 -20.46 -11.55
CA LEU A 118 5.88 -19.45 -10.51
C LEU A 118 5.61 -18.04 -11.06
N GLY A 119 4.40 -17.83 -11.59
CA GLY A 119 4.03 -16.64 -12.37
C GLY A 119 4.10 -15.32 -11.60
N GLY A 120 3.94 -14.21 -12.32
CA GLY A 120 4.04 -12.85 -11.80
C GLY A 120 3.31 -12.57 -10.48
N THR A 121 2.21 -13.27 -10.23
CA THR A 121 1.46 -13.23 -8.98
C THR A 121 2.28 -13.76 -7.79
N SER A 122 3.00 -14.88 -7.91
CA SER A 122 3.84 -15.39 -6.81
C SER A 122 5.03 -14.47 -6.52
N LEU A 123 5.62 -13.84 -7.55
CA LEU A 123 6.68 -12.85 -7.35
C LEU A 123 6.16 -11.61 -6.60
N LEU A 124 5.00 -11.08 -7.01
CA LEU A 124 4.35 -9.97 -6.32
C LEU A 124 3.97 -10.33 -4.87
N ILE A 125 3.41 -11.52 -4.63
CA ILE A 125 3.07 -11.98 -3.29
C ILE A 125 4.32 -12.05 -2.41
N VAL A 126 5.44 -12.60 -2.91
CA VAL A 126 6.69 -12.69 -2.14
C VAL A 126 7.19 -11.30 -1.75
N VAL A 127 7.22 -10.34 -2.67
CA VAL A 127 7.68 -8.97 -2.37
C VAL A 127 6.77 -8.29 -1.34
N VAL A 128 5.45 -8.43 -1.48
CA VAL A 128 4.48 -7.83 -0.56
C VAL A 128 4.58 -8.44 0.84
N VAL A 129 4.66 -9.77 0.95
CA VAL A 129 4.77 -10.47 2.23
C VAL A 129 6.11 -10.16 2.91
N VAL A 130 7.22 -10.07 2.17
CA VAL A 130 8.52 -9.70 2.74
C VAL A 130 8.50 -8.27 3.28
N MET A 131 7.88 -7.32 2.55
CA MET A 131 7.73 -5.94 3.02
C MET A 131 6.86 -5.87 4.28
N ASP A 132 5.73 -6.58 4.30
CA ASP A 132 4.83 -6.63 5.45
C ASP A 132 5.52 -7.25 6.68
N PHE A 133 6.23 -8.37 6.49
CA PHE A 133 7.02 -9.01 7.53
C PHE A 133 8.09 -8.06 8.10
N MET A 134 8.85 -7.37 7.23
CA MET A 134 9.87 -6.41 7.67
C MET A 134 9.27 -5.24 8.46
N SER A 135 8.12 -4.71 8.04
CA SER A 135 7.40 -3.65 8.75
C SER A 135 6.95 -4.11 10.15
N GLN A 136 6.41 -5.32 10.26
CA GLN A 136 6.00 -5.91 11.54
C GLN A 136 7.21 -6.13 12.47
N VAL A 137 8.32 -6.67 11.94
CA VAL A 137 9.57 -6.85 12.70
C VAL A 137 10.11 -5.51 13.20
N GLN A 138 10.13 -4.47 12.37
CA GLN A 138 10.57 -3.14 12.78
C GLN A 138 9.68 -2.55 13.87
N SER A 139 8.35 -2.69 13.78
CA SER A 139 7.43 -2.21 14.82
C SER A 139 7.68 -2.86 16.18
N HIS A 140 8.05 -4.15 16.19
CA HIS A 140 8.38 -4.89 17.41
C HIS A 140 9.78 -4.57 17.95
N LEU A 141 10.75 -4.24 17.09
CA LEU A 141 12.09 -3.82 17.53
C LEU A 141 12.09 -2.39 18.10
N VAL A 142 11.30 -1.49 17.52
CA VAL A 142 11.17 -0.10 17.98
C VAL A 142 10.57 -0.04 19.38
N SER A 143 9.61 -0.91 19.73
CA SER A 143 9.02 -0.95 21.07
C SER A 143 10.05 -1.28 22.17
N HIS A 144 11.00 -2.18 21.90
CA HIS A 144 12.07 -2.52 22.84
C HIS A 144 13.12 -1.40 23.01
N GLN A 145 13.37 -0.58 21.99
CA GLN A 145 14.31 0.55 22.08
C GLN A 145 13.74 1.76 22.84
N TYR A 146 12.41 1.93 22.88
CA TYR A 146 11.76 2.97 23.68
C TYR A 146 11.96 2.75 25.19
N GLU A 147 11.91 1.50 25.67
CA GLU A 147 12.06 1.17 27.09
C GLU A 147 13.49 1.46 27.61
N SER A 148 14.51 1.20 26.78
CA SER A 148 15.92 1.49 27.09
C SER A 148 16.22 3.00 27.17
N LEU A 149 15.65 3.79 26.27
CA LEU A 149 15.81 5.25 26.26
C LEU A 149 15.03 5.92 27.41
N MET A 150 13.83 5.44 27.75
CA MET A 150 13.07 5.94 28.91
C MET A 150 13.71 5.55 30.25
N LYS A 151 14.29 4.36 30.37
CA LYS A 151 14.99 3.90 31.59
C LYS A 151 16.27 4.69 31.86
N LYS A 152 17.02 5.07 30.81
CA LYS A 152 18.25 5.89 30.94
C LYS A 152 17.95 7.34 31.34
N ALA A 153 16.80 7.89 30.96
CA ALA A 153 16.37 9.22 31.36
C ALA A 153 15.97 9.31 32.84
N ASN A 154 15.35 8.25 33.40
CA ASN A 154 14.93 8.23 34.80
C ASN A 154 16.11 8.04 35.79
N LEU A 155 17.22 7.43 35.34
CA LEU A 155 18.42 7.20 36.17
C LEU A 155 19.28 8.46 36.41
N LYS A 156 19.00 9.59 35.76
CA LYS A 156 19.74 10.86 35.97
C LYS A 156 19.14 11.75 37.07
N GLY A 157 18.11 11.28 37.79
CA GLY A 157 17.45 12.02 38.88
C GLY A 157 17.76 11.52 40.29
N TYR A 158 18.47 10.40 40.48
CA TYR A 158 18.68 9.78 41.80
C TYR A 158 20.17 9.63 42.10
N GLY A 159 20.85 10.76 42.28
CA GLY A 159 22.27 10.82 42.58
C GLY A 159 22.56 11.96 43.55
N GLY A 160 22.43 11.67 44.85
CA GLY A 160 23.23 12.24 45.94
C GLY A 160 23.38 13.76 46.01
N SER A 161 22.54 14.40 46.82
CA SER A 161 22.99 15.56 47.61
C SER A 161 22.90 15.18 49.08
N GLY A 162 23.83 14.33 49.51
CA GLY A 162 24.17 14.18 50.91
C GLY A 162 25.11 15.31 51.34
N GLY A 163 24.96 15.74 52.58
CA GLY A 163 26.06 16.35 53.33
C GLY A 163 26.14 17.87 53.31
N MET A 164 25.54 18.49 54.33
CA MET A 164 26.28 19.17 55.41
C MET A 164 27.40 20.15 54.97
N LEU A 165 27.28 21.43 55.33
CA LEU A 165 28.16 22.14 56.28
C LEU A 165 28.09 23.68 56.14
N ARG A 166 27.72 24.30 57.27
CA ARG A 166 27.98 25.68 57.73
C ARG A 166 27.10 26.82 57.21
#